data_AF-A0A2Z6ZRQ6-F1
#
_entry.id   AF-A0A2Z6ZRQ6-F1
#
_cell.length_a   1.000
_cell.length_b   1.000
_cell.length_c   1.000
_cell.angle_alpha   90.00
_cell.angle_beta   90.00
_cell.angle_gamma   90.00
#
_symmetry.space_group_name_H-M   'P 1'
#
loop_
_entity.id
_entity.type
_entity.pdbx_description
1 polymer ?
#
loop_
_entity_poly.entity_id
_entity_poly.type
_entity_poly.pdbx_seq_one_letter_code
_entity_poly.pdbx_strand_id
1 'polypeptide(L)'
;MASRLNDIQKEAEATKEAHSHQLLEFQSQAQENHTVIHAQLSELVDYIHRGRADKKGEMSGSRGPQQPAATQITGSAVTPTFEQRVQIAQRRLVQTVINADAATRESQEAAERDRERRRKEAQSLKRRRRD
;
A
#
# COMPACT_ATOMS: atom_id res chain seq x y z
N MET A 1 24.02 -0.29 38.32
CA MET A 1 22.54 -0.32 38.17
C MET A 1 22.04 0.83 37.29
N ALA A 2 22.51 2.07 37.47
CA ALA A 2 22.09 3.23 36.67
C ALA A 2 22.28 3.11 35.14
N SER A 3 23.35 2.45 34.67
CA SER A 3 23.58 2.26 33.21
C SER A 3 22.49 1.39 32.56
N ARG A 4 22.14 0.26 33.20
CA ARG A 4 21.11 -0.65 32.67
C ARG A 4 19.73 0.00 32.60
N LEU A 5 19.41 0.89 33.54
CA LEU A 5 18.15 1.64 33.50
C LEU A 5 18.11 2.65 32.33
N ASN A 6 19.23 3.29 32.02
CA ASN A 6 19.34 4.17 30.84
C ASN A 6 19.23 3.39 29.53
N ASP A 7 19.84 2.20 29.46
CA ASP A 7 19.79 1.34 28.27
C ASP A 7 18.35 0.87 28.01
N ILE A 8 17.63 0.43 29.06
CA ILE A 8 16.21 0.04 28.97
C ILE A 8 15.33 1.22 28.55
N GLN A 9 15.61 2.42 29.07
CA GLN A 9 14.85 3.62 28.72
C GLN A 9 15.02 3.98 27.24
N LYS A 10 16.25 3.92 26.72
CA LYS A 10 16.52 4.14 25.29
C LYS A 10 15.85 3.10 24.39
N GLU A 11 15.88 1.83 24.79
CA GLU A 11 15.23 0.76 24.03
C GLU A 11 13.70 0.92 24.03
N ALA A 12 13.11 1.29 25.17
CA ALA A 12 11.68 1.58 25.27
C ALA A 12 11.27 2.78 24.40
N GLU A 13 12.09 3.82 24.36
CA GLU A 13 11.86 5.01 23.55
C GLU A 13 11.98 4.70 22.05
N ALA A 14 13.03 3.98 21.63
CA ALA A 14 13.19 3.53 20.26
C ALA A 14 12.05 2.60 19.80
N THR A 15 11.59 1.71 20.68
CA THR A 15 10.46 0.80 20.37
C THR A 15 9.16 1.58 20.24
N LYS A 16 8.93 2.58 21.09
CA LYS A 16 7.77 3.47 21.01
C LYS A 16 7.78 4.29 19.72
N GLU A 17 8.93 4.85 19.35
CA GLU A 17 9.08 5.58 18.09
C GLU A 17 8.80 4.69 16.88
N ALA A 18 9.37 3.49 16.85
CA ALA A 18 9.13 2.52 15.77
C ALA A 18 7.63 2.18 15.63
N HIS A 19 6.93 1.93 16.74
CA HIS A 19 5.48 1.66 16.70
C HIS A 19 4.68 2.89 16.28
N SER A 20 5.08 4.08 16.72
CA SER A 20 4.43 5.33 16.32
C SER A 20 4.57 5.57 14.82
N HIS A 21 5.74 5.28 14.24
CA HIS A 21 5.97 5.35 12.81
C HIS A 21 5.09 4.36 12.04
N GLN A 22 5.02 3.11 12.47
CA GLN A 22 4.15 2.10 11.84
C GLN A 22 2.67 2.49 11.89
N LEU A 23 2.21 3.07 13.00
CA LEU A 23 0.84 3.52 13.14
C LEU A 23 0.52 4.70 12.20
N LEU A 24 1.45 5.65 12.08
CA LEU A 24 1.29 6.79 11.17
C LEU A 24 1.26 6.33 9.70
N GLU A 25 2.14 5.41 9.32
CA GLU A 25 2.15 4.85 7.96
C GLU A 25 0.85 4.10 7.65
N PHE A 26 0.36 3.29 8.59
CA PHE A 26 -0.92 2.60 8.47
C PHE A 26 -2.09 3.59 8.32
N GLN A 27 -2.13 4.65 9.13
CA GLN A 27 -3.15 5.68 9.03
C GLN A 27 -3.09 6.44 7.70
N SER A 28 -1.89 6.78 7.23
CA SER A 28 -1.69 7.43 5.94
C SER A 28 -2.25 6.58 4.80
N GLN A 29 -1.94 5.28 4.81
CA GLN A 29 -2.41 4.37 3.77
C GLN A 29 -3.92 4.11 3.85
N ALA A 30 -4.47 3.97 5.07
CA ALA A 30 -5.91 3.86 5.26
C ALA A 30 -6.65 5.11 4.76
N GLN A 31 -6.08 6.30 4.99
CA GLN A 31 -6.63 7.56 4.53
C GLN A 31 -6.62 7.67 3.00
N GLU A 32 -5.50 7.31 2.36
CA GLU A 32 -5.41 7.28 0.90
C GLU A 32 -6.44 6.32 0.30
N ASN A 33 -6.55 5.11 0.86
CA ASN A 33 -7.53 4.11 0.42
C ASN A 33 -8.97 4.62 0.59
N HIS A 34 -9.28 5.27 1.72
CA HIS A 34 -10.59 5.86 1.96
C HIS A 34 -10.93 6.91 0.90
N THR A 35 -9.99 7.81 0.58
CA THR A 35 -10.20 8.84 -0.45
C THR A 35 -10.44 8.24 -1.82
N VAL A 36 -9.69 7.20 -2.21
CA VAL A 36 -9.89 6.51 -3.49
C VAL A 36 -11.27 5.87 -3.57
N ILE A 37 -11.66 5.10 -2.55
CA ILE A 37 -12.97 4.44 -2.50
C ILE A 37 -14.10 5.49 -2.52
N HIS A 38 -13.97 6.55 -1.74
CA HIS A 38 -14.96 7.63 -1.69
C HIS A 38 -15.15 8.30 -3.06
N ALA A 39 -14.06 8.58 -3.78
CA ALA A 39 -14.12 9.16 -5.11
C ALA A 39 -14.82 8.23 -6.11
N GLN A 40 -14.49 6.93 -6.10
CA GLN A 40 -15.13 5.92 -6.95
C GLN A 40 -16.63 5.79 -6.67
N LEU A 41 -17.03 5.79 -5.40
CA LEU A 41 -18.44 5.72 -5.01
C LEU A 41 -19.20 6.98 -5.40
N SER A 42 -18.60 8.16 -5.23
CA SER A 42 -19.19 9.43 -5.66
C SER A 42 -19.43 9.45 -7.17
N GLU A 43 -18.45 9.00 -7.95
CA GLU A 43 -18.57 8.89 -9.42
C GLU A 43 -19.65 7.89 -9.84
N LEU A 44 -19.75 6.74 -9.16
CA LEU A 44 -20.79 5.75 -9.44
C LEU A 44 -22.19 6.32 -9.17
N VAL A 45 -22.34 7.03 -8.06
CA VAL A 45 -23.59 7.71 -7.70
C VAL A 45 -23.95 8.75 -8.75
N ASP A 46 -23.00 9.56 -9.19
CA ASP A 46 -23.20 10.56 -10.26
C ASP A 46 -23.56 9.93 -11.60
N TYR A 47 -22.94 8.79 -11.94
CA TYR A 47 -23.26 8.02 -13.15
C TYR A 47 -24.71 7.50 -13.12
N ILE A 48 -25.15 6.96 -11.99
CA ILE A 48 -26.54 6.49 -11.81
C ILE A 48 -27.52 7.65 -11.90
N HIS A 49 -27.20 8.79 -11.28
CA HIS A 49 -28.02 9.99 -11.35
C HIS A 49 -28.13 10.53 -12.79
N ARG A 50 -27.02 10.54 -13.54
CA ARG A 50 -27.00 10.94 -14.96
C ARG A 50 -27.83 9.99 -15.84
N GLY A 51 -27.60 8.68 -15.74
CA GLY A 51 -28.36 7.68 -16.50
C GLY A 51 -29.86 7.66 -16.16
N ARG A 52 -30.26 8.18 -15.00
CA ARG A 52 -31.67 8.36 -14.62
C ARG A 52 -32.28 9.67 -15.15
N ALA A 53 -31.49 10.74 -15.24
CA ALA A 53 -31.93 12.01 -15.83
C ALA A 53 -32.17 11.87 -17.34
N ASP A 54 -31.27 11.19 -18.06
CA ASP A 54 -31.36 10.98 -19.51
C ASP A 54 -32.55 10.08 -19.91
N LYS A 55 -32.99 9.18 -19.00
CA LYS A 55 -34.18 8.34 -19.23
C LYS A 55 -35.53 9.02 -19.00
N LYS A 56 -35.56 10.23 -18.45
CA LYS A 56 -36.77 11.07 -18.39
C LYS A 56 -36.85 12.10 -19.52
N GLY A 57 -35.78 12.29 -20.29
CA GLY A 57 -35.67 13.37 -21.27
C GLY A 57 -35.96 12.99 -22.71
N GLU A 58 -35.44 11.88 -23.25
CA GLU A 58 -35.41 11.72 -24.71
C GLU A 58 -35.74 10.30 -25.18
N MET A 59 -36.98 10.15 -25.62
CA MET A 59 -37.42 9.09 -26.52
C MET A 59 -37.20 9.57 -27.97
N SER A 60 -35.95 9.75 -28.41
CA SER A 60 -35.58 9.85 -29.84
C SER A 60 -34.12 10.25 -30.01
N GLY A 61 -33.42 9.60 -30.95
CA GLY A 61 -32.28 10.22 -31.60
C GLY A 61 -30.97 9.47 -31.43
N SER A 62 -30.71 8.58 -32.38
CA SER A 62 -29.44 7.93 -32.63
C SER A 62 -28.26 8.91 -32.70
N ARG A 63 -27.55 9.09 -31.59
CA ARG A 63 -26.13 9.52 -31.58
C ARG A 63 -25.54 9.17 -30.23
N GLY A 64 -24.62 8.20 -30.21
CA GLY A 64 -23.86 7.86 -29.01
C GLY A 64 -23.21 9.12 -28.40
N PRO A 65 -23.09 9.20 -27.07
CA PRO A 65 -22.74 10.44 -26.39
C PRO A 65 -21.37 10.96 -26.85
N GLN A 66 -21.38 12.20 -27.31
CA GLN A 66 -20.22 12.95 -27.78
C GLN A 66 -19.24 13.14 -26.62
N GLN A 67 -17.96 12.79 -26.84
CA GLN A 67 -16.90 12.91 -25.83
C GLN A 67 -16.84 14.32 -25.24
N PRO A 68 -16.69 14.46 -23.91
CA PRO A 68 -16.67 15.76 -23.26
C PRO A 68 -15.45 16.56 -23.71
N ALA A 69 -15.71 17.79 -24.13
CA ALA A 69 -14.73 18.73 -24.67
C ALA A 69 -13.53 18.87 -23.73
N ALA A 70 -12.33 18.68 -24.30
CA ALA A 70 -11.07 18.99 -23.67
C ALA A 70 -11.00 20.51 -23.38
N THR A 71 -11.33 20.91 -22.15
CA THR A 71 -10.92 22.21 -21.63
C THR A 71 -9.40 22.18 -21.46
N GLN A 72 -8.74 22.87 -22.37
CA GLN A 72 -7.32 23.17 -22.37
C GLN A 72 -6.95 23.86 -21.06
N ILE A 73 -6.21 23.16 -20.20
CA ILE A 73 -5.39 23.83 -19.20
C ILE A 73 -3.96 23.81 -19.75
N THR A 74 -3.53 25.00 -20.15
CA THR A 74 -2.17 25.34 -20.54
C THR A 74 -1.23 25.01 -19.39
N GLY A 75 -0.51 23.89 -19.52
CA GLY A 75 0.47 23.43 -18.55
C GLY A 75 0.69 21.93 -18.73
N SER A 76 1.78 21.58 -19.41
CA SER A 76 2.19 20.23 -19.80
C SER A 76 2.14 19.19 -18.66
N ALA A 77 0.97 18.59 -18.44
CA ALA A 77 0.79 17.30 -17.80
C ALA A 77 -0.48 16.68 -18.41
N VAL A 78 -0.30 15.68 -19.28
CA VAL A 78 -1.40 14.92 -19.85
C VAL A 78 -2.19 14.31 -18.69
N THR A 79 -3.38 14.85 -18.41
CA THR A 79 -4.27 14.30 -17.39
C THR A 79 -4.66 12.90 -17.87
N PRO A 80 -4.18 11.81 -17.22
CA PRO A 80 -4.38 10.46 -17.72
C PRO A 80 -5.87 10.14 -17.75
N THR A 81 -6.34 9.46 -18.79
CA THR A 81 -7.76 9.09 -18.92
C THR A 81 -8.21 8.22 -17.74
N PHE A 82 -9.53 8.12 -17.52
CA PHE A 82 -10.09 7.26 -16.47
C PHE A 82 -9.52 5.84 -16.52
N GLU A 83 -9.50 5.24 -17.70
CA GLU A 83 -8.94 3.91 -17.93
C GLU A 83 -7.45 3.84 -17.60
N GLN A 84 -6.67 4.87 -17.95
CA GLN A 84 -5.26 4.96 -17.59
C GLN A 84 -5.05 5.10 -16.08
N ARG A 85 -5.90 5.85 -15.37
CA ARG A 85 -5.83 5.99 -13.92
C ARG A 85 -6.16 4.67 -13.20
N VAL A 86 -7.16 3.95 -13.69
CA VAL A 86 -7.52 2.62 -13.17
C VAL A 86 -6.37 1.64 -13.40
N GLN A 87 -5.76 1.62 -14.59
CA GLN A 87 -4.60 0.75 -14.86
C GLN A 87 -3.37 1.11 -14.02
N ILE A 88 -3.10 2.40 -13.82
CA ILE A 88 -2.01 2.84 -12.94
C ILE A 88 -2.26 2.39 -11.50
N ALA A 89 -3.50 2.50 -11.01
CA ALA A 89 -3.88 2.06 -9.67
C ALA A 89 -3.76 0.53 -9.52
N GLN A 90 -4.26 -0.24 -10.49
CA GLN A 90 -4.12 -1.70 -10.50
C GLN A 90 -2.65 -2.12 -10.50
N ARG A 91 -1.81 -1.49 -11.33
CA ARG A 91 -0.38 -1.80 -11.40
C ARG A 91 0.35 -1.48 -10.08
N ARG A 92 -0.03 -0.39 -9.41
CA ARG A 92 0.53 -0.01 -8.10
C ARG A 92 0.14 -1.03 -7.03
N LEU A 93 -1.13 -1.44 -6.98
CA LEU A 93 -1.61 -2.45 -6.03
C LEU A 93 -0.86 -3.78 -6.20
N VAL A 94 -0.69 -4.25 -7.43
CA VAL A 94 0.07 -5.49 -7.72
C VAL A 94 1.52 -5.34 -7.26
N GLN A 95 2.16 -4.20 -7.52
CA GLN A 95 3.55 -3.96 -7.10
C GLN A 95 3.69 -3.95 -5.57
N THR A 96 2.75 -3.33 -4.86
CA THR A 96 2.74 -3.31 -3.39
C THR A 96 2.64 -4.71 -2.81
N VAL A 97 1.77 -5.57 -3.37
CA VAL A 97 1.63 -6.96 -2.92
C VAL A 97 2.91 -7.76 -3.17
N ILE A 98 3.52 -7.63 -4.35
CA ILE A 98 4.78 -8.30 -4.68
C ILE A 98 5.91 -7.87 -3.73
N ASN A 99 6.00 -6.57 -3.42
CA ASN A 99 7.03 -6.05 -2.53
C ASN A 99 6.83 -6.51 -1.08
N ALA A 100 5.59 -6.57 -0.61
CA ALA A 100 5.25 -7.09 0.72
C ALA A 100 5.58 -8.59 0.84
N ASP A 101 5.32 -9.37 -0.21
CA ASP A 101 5.65 -10.79 -0.25
C ASP A 101 7.17 -11.02 -0.29
N ALA A 102 7.90 -10.20 -1.07
CA ALA A 102 9.36 -10.22 -1.11
C ALA A 102 10.00 -9.91 0.27
N ALA A 103 9.51 -8.88 0.97
CA ALA A 103 9.98 -8.54 2.31
C ALA A 103 9.69 -9.66 3.33
N THR A 104 8.53 -10.31 3.20
CA THR A 104 8.15 -11.44 4.06
C THR A 104 9.06 -12.64 3.83
N ARG A 105 9.38 -12.94 2.58
CA ARG A 105 10.28 -14.03 2.20
C ARG A 105 11.72 -13.78 2.65
N GLU A 106 12.24 -12.56 2.45
CA GLU A 106 13.59 -12.19 2.91
C GLU A 106 13.73 -12.31 4.43
N SER A 107 12.71 -11.87 5.18
CA SER A 107 12.65 -12.01 6.63
C SER A 107 12.66 -13.49 7.07
N GLN A 108 11.92 -14.36 6.37
CA GLN A 108 11.92 -15.80 6.63
C GLN A 108 13.28 -16.44 6.34
N GLU A 109 13.90 -16.11 5.20
CA GLU A 109 15.23 -16.62 4.82
C GLU A 109 16.32 -16.16 5.79
N ALA A 110 16.23 -14.92 6.31
CA ALA A 110 17.12 -14.43 7.34
C ALA A 110 16.96 -15.19 8.66
N ALA A 111 15.72 -15.45 9.07
CA ALA A 111 15.42 -16.24 10.27
C ALA A 111 15.89 -17.71 10.14
N GLU A 112 15.79 -18.29 8.95
CA GLU A 112 16.27 -19.66 8.68
C GLU A 112 17.80 -19.74 8.73
N ARG A 113 18.50 -18.76 8.16
CA ARG A 113 19.96 -18.64 8.26
C ARG A 113 20.43 -18.51 9.72
N ASP A 114 19.71 -17.77 10.57
CA ASP A 114 20.01 -17.68 12.00
C ASP A 114 19.87 -19.04 12.71
N ARG A 115 18.79 -19.77 12.43
CA ARG A 115 18.57 -21.13 12.98
C ARG A 115 19.68 -22.09 12.57
N GLU A 116 20.12 -22.03 11.31
CA GLU A 116 21.20 -22.88 10.81
C GLU A 116 22.55 -22.57 11.49
N ARG A 117 22.86 -21.28 11.69
CA ARG A 117 24.06 -20.86 12.45
C ARG A 117 24.05 -21.44 13.86
N ARG A 118 22.95 -21.28 14.61
CA ARG A 118 22.83 -21.83 15.97
C ARG A 118 22.97 -23.34 16.00
N ARG A 119 22.46 -24.05 14.99
CA ARG A 119 22.60 -25.50 14.87
C ARG A 119 24.05 -25.94 14.65
N LYS A 120 24.80 -25.23 13.79
CA LYS A 120 26.24 -25.47 13.54
C LYS A 120 27.08 -25.16 14.78
N GLU A 121 26.81 -24.06 15.47
CA GLU A 121 27.48 -23.70 16.71
C GLU A 121 27.25 -24.74 17.81
N ALA A 122 26.00 -25.17 18.01
CA ALA A 122 25.67 -26.22 18.98
C ALA A 122 26.35 -27.56 18.67
N GLN A 123 26.50 -27.92 17.38
CA GLN A 123 27.26 -29.11 16.99
C GLN A 123 28.76 -28.95 17.26
N SER A 124 29.35 -27.79 16.96
CA SER A 124 30.76 -27.50 17.24
C SER A 124 31.06 -27.56 18.74
N LEU A 125 30.15 -27.06 19.58
CA LEU A 125 30.27 -27.08 21.04
C LEU A 125 30.23 -28.51 21.60
N LYS A 126 29.39 -29.38 21.02
CA LYS A 126 29.31 -30.79 21.40
C LYS A 126 30.57 -31.57 21.03
N ARG A 127 31.22 -31.24 19.91
CA ARG A 127 32.50 -31.86 19.51
C ARG A 127 33.63 -31.49 20.46
N ARG A 128 33.75 -30.20 20.82
CA ARG A 128 34.74 -29.69 21.80
C ARG A 128 34.61 -30.25 23.21
N ARG A 129 33.46 -30.81 23.59
CA ARG A 129 33.25 -31.45 24.91
C ARG A 129 33.58 -32.94 24.92
N ARG A 130 33.89 -33.52 23.77
CA ARG A 130 34.19 -34.95 23.60
C ARG A 130 35.70 -35.20 23.44
N ASP A 131 36.47 -34.15 23.16
CA ASP A 131 37.93 -34.12 23.29
C ASP A 131 38.32 -33.78 24.74
#